data_AF-A0A1Q4R175-F1
#
_entry.id   AF-A0A1Q4R175-F1
#
_cell.length_a   1.000
_cell.length_b   1.000
_cell.length_c   1.000
_cell.angle_alpha   90.00
_cell.angle_beta   90.00
_cell.angle_gamma   90.00
#
_symmetry.space_group_name_H-M   'P 1'
#
loop_
_entity.id
_entity.type
_entity.pdbx_description
1 polymer ?
#
loop_
_entity_poly.entity_id
_entity_poly.type
_entity_poly.pdbx_seq_one_letter_code
_entity_poly.pdbx_strand_id
1 'polypeptide(L)' 'MEIQLQQLSQELQDIILQLRQNNESLKIVDADQTLAIVSPAQPQKRGGFGCMKGTFEIVGDIVSPAAPESDWEALQ' A
#
# COMPACT_ATOMS: atom_id res chain seq x y z
N MET A 1 24.97 0.13 -6.12
CA MET A 1 25.49 -1.03 -5.37
C MET A 1 24.30 -1.87 -5.01
N GLU A 2 24.32 -3.15 -5.37
CA GLU A 2 23.23 -4.10 -5.09
C GLU A 2 23.81 -5.23 -4.23
N ILE A 3 23.11 -5.60 -3.16
CA ILE A 3 23.50 -6.70 -2.26
C ILE A 3 22.32 -7.65 -2.21
N GLN A 4 22.59 -8.93 -2.41
CA GLN A 4 21.60 -9.99 -2.34
C GLN A 4 21.32 -10.33 -0.86
N LEU A 5 20.07 -10.61 -0.53
CA LEU A 5 19.64 -10.90 0.86
C LEU A 5 20.46 -12.04 1.49
N GLN A 6 20.83 -13.04 0.70
CA GLN A 6 21.60 -14.22 1.12
C GLN A 6 23.05 -13.90 1.51
N GLN A 7 23.53 -12.69 1.19
CA GLN A 7 24.87 -12.23 1.57
C GLN A 7 24.89 -11.62 2.99
N LEU A 8 23.72 -11.46 3.62
CA LEU A 8 23.56 -10.93 4.98
C LEU A 8 23.52 -12.06 6.01
N SER A 9 23.81 -11.74 7.28
CA SER A 9 23.64 -12.67 8.38
C SER A 9 22.18 -13.11 8.52
N GLN A 10 21.95 -14.31 9.06
CA GLN A 10 20.59 -14.84 9.22
C GLN A 10 19.70 -13.90 10.03
N GLU A 11 20.23 -13.32 11.10
CA GLU A 11 19.54 -12.35 11.96
C GLU A 11 19.06 -11.12 11.17
N LEU A 12 19.90 -10.58 10.28
CA LEU A 12 19.52 -9.44 9.44
C LEU A 12 18.49 -9.84 8.39
N GLN A 13 18.56 -11.06 7.86
CA GLN A 13 17.54 -11.56 6.94
C GLN A 13 16.18 -11.64 7.61
N ASP A 14 16.12 -12.19 8.82
CA ASP A 14 14.88 -12.33 9.59
C ASP A 14 14.28 -10.95 9.93
N ILE A 15 15.11 -9.99 10.35
CA ILE A 15 14.67 -8.60 10.59
C ILE A 15 14.11 -7.97 9.32
N ILE A 16 14.79 -8.09 8.16
CA ILE A 16 14.31 -7.53 6.89
C ILE A 16 12.97 -8.15 6.48
N LEU A 17 12.79 -9.46 6.68
CA LEU A 17 11.54 -10.15 6.40
C LEU A 17 10.40 -9.67 7.31
N GLN A 18 10.67 -9.44 8.60
CA GLN A 18 9.70 -8.87 9.54
C GLN A 18 9.32 -7.43 9.19
N LEU A 19 10.29 -6.58 8.83
CA LEU A 19 10.02 -5.20 8.41
C LEU A 19 9.11 -5.16 7.17
N ARG A 20 9.32 -6.09 6.23
CA ARG A 20 8.46 -6.22 5.05
C ARG A 20 7.03 -6.64 5.42
N GLN A 21 6.86 -7.55 6.38
CA GLN A 21 5.54 -8.02 6.80
C GLN A 21 4.77 -6.94 7.57
N ASN A 22 5.44 -6.24 8.48
CA ASN A 22 4.82 -5.25 9.37
C ASN A 22 4.72 -3.85 8.73
N ASN A 23 5.43 -3.64 7.61
CA ASN A 23 5.55 -2.35 6.93
C ASN A 23 6.09 -1.24 7.85
N GLU A 24 6.90 -1.61 8.83
CA GLU A 24 7.55 -0.71 9.80
C GLU A 24 9.00 -0.44 9.39
N SER A 25 9.53 0.72 9.77
CA SER A 25 10.93 1.10 9.51
C SER A 25 11.77 0.91 10.76
N LEU A 26 12.99 0.40 10.59
CA LEU A 26 13.94 0.19 11.67
C LEU A 26 15.08 1.22 11.59
N LYS A 27 15.43 1.75 12.76
CA LYS A 27 16.50 2.72 12.93
C LYS A 27 17.70 2.03 13.57
N ILE A 28 18.82 1.99 12.86
CA ILE A 28 20.09 1.45 13.38
C ILE A 28 20.84 2.60 14.02
N VAL A 29 21.12 2.48 15.32
CA VAL A 29 21.78 3.49 16.15
C VAL A 29 23.02 2.88 16.82
N ASP A 30 24.06 3.69 16.95
CA ASP A 30 25.25 3.40 17.74
C ASP A 30 25.57 4.61 18.62
N ALA A 31 25.71 4.38 19.93
CA ALA A 31 26.00 5.40 20.94
C ALA A 31 25.21 6.73 20.75
N ASP A 32 23.89 6.61 20.49
CA ASP A 32 22.93 7.69 20.22
C ASP A 32 23.00 8.37 18.84
N GLN A 33 23.95 7.99 17.99
CA GLN A 33 24.00 8.43 16.59
C GLN A 33 23.26 7.46 15.68
N THR A 34 22.41 8.01 14.80
CA THR A 34 21.73 7.22 13.77
C THR A 34 22.69 6.89 12.65
N LEU A 35 22.96 5.60 12.44
CA LEU A 35 23.83 5.12 11.38
C LEU A 35 23.07 4.83 10.08
N ALA A 36 21.87 4.24 10.19
CA ALA A 36 21.05 3.90 9.03
C ALA A 36 19.57 3.82 9.39
N ILE A 37 18.72 4.02 8.39
CA ILE A 37 17.29 3.75 8.45
C ILE A 37 16.98 2.73 7.37
N VAL A 38 16.36 1.62 7.76
CA VAL A 38 15.93 0.56 6.86
C VAL A 38 14.42 0.58 6.82
N SER A 39 13.87 0.98 5.68
CA SER A 39 12.43 1.01 5.44
C SER A 39 12.06 -0.01 4.36
N PRO A 40 10.98 -0.78 4.53
CA PRO A 40 10.51 -1.70 3.52
C PRO A 40 10.16 -0.93 2.25
N ALA A 41 10.52 -1.51 1.10
CA ALA A 41 10.12 -0.95 -0.19
C ALA A 41 8.60 -0.97 -0.27
N GLN A 42 7.98 0.19 -0.52
CA GLN A 42 6.54 0.23 -0.73
C GLN A 42 6.20 -0.62 -1.95
N PRO A 43 5.24 -1.54 -1.85
CA PRO A 43 4.75 -2.24 -3.03
C PRO A 43 4.28 -1.18 -4.01
N GLN A 44 4.74 -1.28 -5.25
CA GLN A 44 4.32 -0.38 -6.31
C GLN A 44 2.79 -0.52 -6.44
N LYS A 45 2.06 0.49 -5.97
CA LYS A 45 0.59 0.47 -6.03
C LYS A 45 0.22 0.34 -7.50
N ARG A 46 -0.48 -0.74 -7.87
CA ARG A 46 -1.20 -0.77 -9.14
C ARG A 46 -2.15 0.42 -9.12
N GLY A 47 -2.08 1.28 -10.14
CA GLY A 47 -3.02 2.38 -10.26
C GLY A 47 -4.44 1.82 -10.22
N GLY A 48 -5.28 2.30 -9.29
CA GLY A 48 -6.63 1.76 -9.05
C GLY A 48 -7.54 1.78 -10.29
N PHE A 49 -7.15 2.50 -11.33
CA PHE A 49 -7.89 2.65 -12.58
C PHE A 49 -7.14 2.14 -13.81
N GLY A 50 -5.97 1.51 -13.69
CA GLY A 50 -5.24 0.93 -14.83
C GLY A 50 -5.14 1.89 -16.03
N CYS A 51 -5.68 1.48 -17.19
CA CYS A 51 -5.77 2.28 -18.42
C CYS A 51 -6.79 3.43 -18.37
N MET A 52 -7.72 3.42 -17.41
CA MET A 52 -8.71 4.47 -17.18
C MET A 52 -8.19 5.60 -16.29
N LYS A 53 -6.94 5.53 -15.82
CA LYS A 53 -6.35 6.59 -14.99
C LYS A 53 -6.32 7.91 -15.78
N GLY A 54 -7.10 8.88 -15.32
CA GLY A 54 -7.20 10.20 -15.96
C GLY A 54 -8.18 10.26 -17.13
N THR A 55 -8.96 9.20 -17.37
CA THR A 55 -10.00 9.19 -18.43
C THR A 55 -11.42 9.33 -17.88
N PHE A 56 -11.59 9.48 -16.56
CA PHE A 56 -12.89 9.70 -15.95
C PHE A 56 -12.79 10.79 -14.88
N GLU A 57 -13.91 11.45 -14.64
CA GLU A 57 -14.08 12.52 -13.67
C GLU A 57 -15.28 12.16 -12.77
N ILE A 58 -15.16 12.39 -11.47
CA ILE A 58 -16.29 12.25 -10.55
C ILE A 58 -17.11 13.54 -10.64
N VAL A 59 -18.27 13.45 -11.29
CA VAL A 59 -19.14 14.61 -11.53
C VAL A 59 -20.10 14.92 -10.36
N GLY A 60 -20.22 14.02 -9.39
CA GLY A 60 -21.08 14.21 -8.22
C GLY A 60 -21.49 12.90 -7.55
N ASP A 61 -22.27 13.02 -6.47
CA ASP A 61 -22.78 11.89 -5.69
C ASP A 61 -24.15 11.41 -6.20
N ILE A 62 -24.42 10.12 -6.04
CA ILE A 62 -25.75 9.55 -6.30
C ILE A 62 -26.59 9.74 -5.04
N VAL A 63 -27.49 10.72 -5.05
CA VAL A 63 -28.36 11.05 -3.89
C VAL A 63 -29.70 10.33 -3.90
N SER A 64 -30.10 9.75 -5.03
CA SER A 64 -31.30 8.95 -5.17
C SER A 64 -31.19 8.00 -6.37
N PRO A 65 -31.94 6.89 -6.39
CA PRO A 65 -32.06 6.06 -7.57
C PRO A 65 -32.60 6.85 -8.77
N ALA A 66 -32.19 6.45 -9.98
CA ALA A 66 -32.72 7.05 -11.21
C ALA A 66 -34.18 6.65 -11.49
N ALA A 67 -34.63 5.51 -10.95
CA ALA A 67 -35.98 4.99 -11.08
C ALA A 67 -36.82 5.33 -9.83
N PRO A 68 -38.10 5.71 -10.00
CA PRO A 68 -39.00 5.95 -8.88
C PRO A 68 -39.26 4.68 -8.09
N GLU A 69 -39.62 4.82 -6.80
CA GLU A 69 -39.87 3.69 -5.90
C GLU A 69 -40.98 2.74 -6.39
N SER A 70 -41.93 3.25 -7.18
CA SER A 70 -43.00 2.45 -7.79
C SER A 70 -42.50 1.34 -8.71
N ASP A 71 -41.29 1.51 -9.26
CA ASP A 71 -40.71 0.61 -10.25
C ASP A 71 -39.89 -0.51 -9.59
N TRP A 72 -39.83 -0.54 -8.25
CA TRP A 72 -39.04 -1.49 -7.48
C TRP A 72 -39.89 -2.71 -7.14
N GLU A 73 -39.55 -3.87 -7.72
CA GLU A 73 -40.22 -5.16 -7.46
C GLU A 73 -40.21 -5.55 -5.97
N ALA A 74 -39.19 -5.14 -5.21
CA ALA A 74 -39.05 -5.45 -3.79
C ALA A 74 -40.07 -4.72 -2.89
N LEU A 75 -40.79 -3.72 -3.41
CA LEU A 75 -41.77 -2.91 -2.66
C LEU A 75 -43.23 -3.28 -3.01
N GLN A 76 -43.45 -4.35 -3.78
CA GLN A 76 -44.77 -4.84 -4.21
C GLN A 76 -45.30 -5.98 -3.33
#